data_AF-A0A3N5FGV8-F1
#
_entry.id   AF-A0A3N5FGV8-F1
#
_cell.length_a   1.000
_cell.length_b   1.000
_cell.length_c   1.000
_cell.angle_alpha   90.00
_cell.angle_beta   90.00
_cell.angle_gamma   90.00
#
_symmetry.space_group_name_H-M   'P 1'
#
loop_
_entity.id
_entity.type
_entity.pdbx_description
1 polymer ?
#
loop_
_entity_poly.entity_id
_entity_poly.type
_entity_poly.pdbx_seq_one_letter_code
_entity_poly.pdbx_strand_id
1 'polypeptide(L)'
;METDIEKNDSDPEWENRKLCPDGSCIGVIGPDGRCKECGKLCSPEEGTRNTAETAYIPSYDSNSNQESDQSDPEWENRKLCPDGNCIGVIGPDGRCKECGKPL
;
A
#
# COMPACT_ATOMS: atom_id res chain seq x y z
N MET A 1 -13.87 -3.31 33.23
CA MET A 1 -14.64 -3.41 31.98
C MET A 1 -13.62 -3.30 30.87
N GLU A 2 -12.92 -4.40 30.61
CA GLU A 2 -12.08 -4.54 29.43
C GLU A 2 -13.04 -4.82 28.28
N THR A 3 -13.10 -3.91 27.31
CA THR A 3 -13.89 -4.11 26.10
C THR A 3 -13.04 -4.97 25.17
N ASP A 4 -13.36 -6.26 25.11
CA ASP A 4 -12.99 -7.14 24.01
C ASP A 4 -13.43 -6.48 22.70
N ILE A 5 -12.47 -5.91 21.97
CA ILE A 5 -12.68 -5.50 20.58
C ILE A 5 -12.74 -6.80 19.79
N GLU A 6 -13.94 -7.39 19.71
CA GLU A 6 -14.24 -8.39 18.70
C GLU A 6 -13.91 -7.77 17.34
N LYS A 7 -12.81 -8.21 16.73
CA LYS A 7 -12.41 -7.84 15.38
C LYS A 7 -13.43 -8.43 14.41
N ASN A 8 -14.53 -7.71 14.24
CA ASN A 8 -15.45 -7.93 13.14
C ASN A 8 -14.80 -7.36 11.88
N ASP A 9 -13.92 -8.16 11.27
CA ASP A 9 -13.31 -7.89 9.94
C ASP A 9 -14.37 -7.88 8.81
N SER A 10 -15.66 -7.97 9.16
CA SER A 10 -16.80 -7.99 8.24
C SER A 10 -17.68 -6.75 8.37
N ASP A 11 -17.13 -5.60 8.79
CA ASP A 11 -17.87 -4.34 8.73
C ASP A 11 -18.27 -4.03 7.27
N PRO A 12 -19.54 -4.19 6.87
CA PRO A 12 -19.94 -4.00 5.47
C PRO A 12 -19.67 -2.58 4.98
N GLU A 13 -19.44 -1.61 5.86
CA GLU A 13 -19.00 -0.27 5.48
C GLU A 13 -17.62 -0.29 4.82
N TRP A 14 -16.69 -1.15 5.26
CA TRP A 14 -15.35 -1.23 4.66
C TRP A 14 -15.41 -1.82 3.24
N GLU A 15 -16.23 -2.84 3.00
CA GLU A 15 -16.38 -3.52 1.71
C GLU A 15 -16.94 -2.60 0.61
N ASN A 16 -17.74 -1.62 1.01
CA ASN A 16 -18.39 -0.70 0.08
C ASN A 16 -17.52 0.51 -0.29
N ARG A 17 -16.35 0.68 0.31
CA ARG A 17 -15.44 1.79 0.00
C ARG A 17 -14.78 1.57 -1.36
N LYS A 18 -15.05 2.47 -2.29
CA LYS A 18 -14.44 2.49 -3.62
C LYS A 18 -13.46 3.66 -3.72
N LEU A 19 -12.27 3.40 -4.28
CA LEU A 19 -11.29 4.45 -4.58
C LEU A 19 -11.69 5.24 -5.83
N CYS A 20 -11.21 6.47 -5.91
CA CYS A 20 -11.39 7.34 -7.06
C CYS A 20 -10.72 6.74 -8.32
N PRO A 21 -11.40 6.72 -9.49
CA PRO A 21 -10.87 6.12 -10.72
C PRO A 21 -9.77 6.94 -11.41
N ASP A 22 -9.47 8.15 -10.92
CA ASP A 22 -8.54 9.12 -11.52
C ASP A 22 -7.06 8.67 -11.48
N GLY A 23 -6.74 7.58 -10.77
CA GLY A 23 -5.39 6.99 -10.64
C GLY A 23 -4.38 7.84 -9.87
N SER A 24 -4.53 9.17 -9.89
CA SER A 24 -3.71 10.16 -9.16
C SER A 24 -4.37 10.62 -7.86
N CYS A 25 -5.67 10.35 -7.69
CA CYS A 25 -6.44 10.76 -6.53
C CYS A 25 -6.58 9.61 -5.54
N ILE A 26 -6.16 9.82 -4.29
CA ILE A 26 -6.24 8.83 -3.20
C ILE A 26 -7.63 8.76 -2.53
N GLY A 27 -8.59 9.57 -2.98
CA GLY A 27 -9.89 9.73 -2.34
C GLY A 27 -10.82 8.52 -2.52
N VAL A 28 -11.84 8.44 -1.68
CA VAL A 28 -12.94 7.46 -1.77
C VAL A 28 -14.21 8.10 -2.32
N ILE A 29 -15.07 7.29 -2.95
CA ILE A 29 -16.35 7.71 -3.49
C ILE A 29 -17.38 7.83 -2.37
N GLY A 30 -17.99 9.01 -2.26
CA GLY A 30 -19.09 9.29 -1.36
C GLY A 30 -20.43 8.72 -1.87
N PRO A 31 -21.46 8.69 -1.02
CA PRO A 31 -22.79 8.20 -1.37
C PRO A 31 -23.47 9.05 -2.46
N ASP A 32 -23.00 10.27 -2.69
CA ASP A 32 -23.41 11.19 -3.75
C ASP A 32 -22.77 10.86 -5.12
N GLY A 33 -21.94 9.82 -5.18
CA GLY A 33 -21.22 9.42 -6.39
C GLY A 33 -20.05 10.33 -6.73
N ARG A 34 -19.58 11.16 -5.80
CA ARG A 34 -18.43 12.04 -5.99
C ARG A 34 -17.25 11.60 -5.13
N CYS A 35 -16.04 11.84 -5.62
CA CYS A 35 -14.85 11.65 -4.79
C CYS A 35 -14.79 12.70 -3.68
N LYS A 36 -14.54 12.28 -2.44
CA LYS A 36 -14.47 13.19 -1.27
C LYS A 36 -13.28 14.15 -1.28
N GLU A 37 -12.23 13.84 -2.05
CA GLU A 37 -11.01 14.66 -2.14
C GLU A 37 -11.07 15.63 -3.33
N CYS A 38 -11.35 15.12 -4.53
CA CYS A 38 -11.31 15.95 -5.75
C CYS A 38 -12.68 16.45 -6.22
N GLY A 39 -13.79 15.97 -5.63
CA GLY A 39 -15.16 16.40 -5.96
C GLY A 39 -15.67 15.94 -7.33
N LYS A 40 -14.88 15.19 -8.10
CA LYS A 40 -15.25 14.67 -9.42
C LYS A 40 -16.39 13.66 -9.31
N LEU A 41 -17.36 13.76 -10.23
CA LEU A 41 -18.41 12.76 -10.43
C LEU A 41 -17.80 11.48 -10.99
N CYS A 42 -18.04 10.36 -10.31
CA CYS A 42 -17.56 9.05 -10.71
C CYS A 42 -18.73 8.28 -11.30
N SER A 43 -18.81 8.22 -12.63
CA SER A 43 -19.85 7.45 -13.32
C SER A 43 -19.65 5.96 -13.10
N PRO A 44 -20.72 5.17 -12.93
CA PRO A 44 -20.65 3.74 -12.63
C PRO A 44 -20.25 2.84 -13.83
N GLU A 45 -19.72 3.37 -14.93
CA GLU A 45 -19.63 2.62 -16.20
C GLU A 45 -18.23 2.30 -16.75
N GLU A 46 -17.15 2.45 -15.98
CA GLU A 46 -15.83 1.91 -16.40
C GLU A 46 -15.21 1.05 -15.30
N GLY A 47 -15.92 -0.05 -15.01
CA GLY A 47 -15.49 -1.14 -14.13
C GLY A 47 -15.34 -2.45 -14.90
N THR A 48 -14.81 -2.41 -16.12
CA THR A 48 -14.37 -3.63 -16.83
C THR A 48 -13.04 -4.07 -16.23
N ARG A 49 -13.18 -4.99 -15.26
CA ARG A 49 -12.11 -5.77 -14.66
C ARG A 49 -11.23 -6.37 -15.77
N ASN A 50 -9.96 -5.97 -15.82
CA ASN A 50 -8.97 -6.78 -16.52
C ASN A 50 -8.73 -8.03 -15.68
N THR A 51 -9.38 -9.09 -16.14
CA THR A 51 -9.01 -10.50 -16.17
C THR A 51 -7.86 -10.90 -15.25
N ALA A 52 -8.20 -11.81 -14.34
CA ALA A 52 -7.30 -12.70 -13.64
C ALA A 52 -6.12 -13.16 -14.53
N GLU A 53 -4.98 -12.52 -14.36
CA GLU A 53 -3.69 -13.16 -14.54
C GLU A 53 -3.34 -13.81 -13.20
N THR A 54 -3.52 -15.13 -13.15
CA THR A 54 -3.00 -15.96 -12.07
C THR A 54 -1.47 -15.84 -12.10
N ALA A 55 -0.95 -14.82 -11.40
CA ALA A 55 0.46 -14.76 -11.06
C ALA A 55 0.75 -16.00 -10.20
N TYR A 56 1.53 -16.90 -10.78
CA TYR A 56 2.15 -18.03 -10.11
C TYR A 56 2.86 -17.51 -8.86
N ILE A 57 2.26 -17.71 -7.68
CA ILE A 57 2.91 -17.50 -6.39
C ILE A 57 3.84 -18.70 -6.22
N PRO A 58 5.19 -18.55 -6.27
CA PRO A 58 6.07 -19.61 -5.84
C PRO A 58 5.76 -19.89 -4.36
N SER A 59 5.34 -21.12 -4.08
CA SER A 59 5.19 -21.64 -2.73
C SER A 59 6.57 -21.61 -2.06
N TYR A 60 6.84 -20.55 -1.28
CA TYR A 60 7.90 -20.63 -0.30
C TYR A 60 7.40 -21.53 0.81
N ASP A 61 8.10 -22.64 1.01
CA ASP A 61 7.87 -23.55 2.11
C ASP A 61 8.05 -22.74 3.40
N SER A 62 6.94 -22.42 4.07
CA SER A 62 6.93 -21.82 5.40
C SER A 62 7.46 -22.85 6.39
N ASN A 63 8.78 -22.87 6.57
CA ASN A 63 9.39 -23.48 7.73
C ASN A 63 10.58 -22.67 8.24
N SER A 64 10.28 -21.60 8.96
CA SER A 64 11.11 -21.22 10.10
C SER A 64 10.28 -20.49 11.13
N ASN A 65 9.75 -21.26 12.07
CA ASN A 65 9.38 -20.73 13.37
C ASN A 65 10.68 -20.41 14.12
N GLN A 66 11.21 -19.21 13.89
CA GLN A 66 12.28 -18.62 14.67
C GLN A 66 11.75 -17.26 15.13
N GLU A 67 11.13 -17.24 16.30
CA GLU A 67 11.10 -16.04 17.14
C GLU A 67 12.56 -15.69 17.44
N SER A 68 13.15 -14.86 16.59
CA SER A 68 14.35 -14.12 16.93
C SER A 68 13.98 -12.64 16.92
N ASP A 69 13.99 -12.04 18.11
CA ASP A 69 14.09 -10.59 18.36
C ASP A 69 15.44 -10.06 17.83
N GLN A 70 15.83 -10.46 16.62
CA GLN A 70 16.96 -9.92 15.91
C GLN A 70 16.41 -8.81 15.05
N SER A 71 16.53 -7.58 15.54
CA SER A 71 16.42 -6.39 14.69
C SER A 71 17.27 -6.66 13.47
N ASP A 72 16.63 -6.79 12.31
CA ASP A 72 17.34 -6.99 11.06
C ASP A 72 18.25 -5.76 10.88
N PRO A 73 19.58 -5.89 11.00
CA PRO A 73 20.47 -4.75 10.91
C PRO A 73 20.40 -4.11 9.51
N GLU A 74 19.93 -4.84 8.50
CA GLU A 74 19.65 -4.26 7.18
C GLU A 74 18.51 -3.24 7.26
N TRP A 75 17.46 -3.51 8.04
CA TRP A 75 16.34 -2.59 8.25
C TRP A 75 16.75 -1.31 8.97
N GLU A 76 17.56 -1.43 10.04
CA GLU A 76 18.01 -0.28 10.84
C GLU A 76 18.95 0.67 10.09
N ASN A 77 19.70 0.16 9.10
CA ASN A 77 20.67 0.96 8.34
C ASN A 77 20.09 1.65 7.09
N ARG A 78 18.78 1.52 6.84
CA ARG A 78 18.15 2.15 5.67
C ARG A 78 18.09 3.67 5.85
N LYS A 79 18.66 4.40 4.88
CA LYS A 79 18.59 5.86 4.83
C LYS A 79 17.70 6.30 3.67
N LEU A 80 16.77 7.22 3.94
CA LEU A 80 15.96 7.85 2.90
C LEU A 80 16.80 8.81 2.05
N CYS A 81 16.40 9.01 0.80
CA CYS A 81 17.02 9.95 -0.11
C CYS A 81 16.92 11.39 0.43
N PRO A 82 18.00 12.20 0.38
CA PRO A 82 18.00 13.57 0.94
C PRO A 82 17.22 14.59 0.08
N ASP A 83 16.76 14.20 -1.10
CA ASP A 83 16.09 15.06 -2.09
C ASP A 83 14.71 15.55 -1.66
N GLY A 84 14.12 14.97 -0.61
CA GLY A 84 12.81 15.36 -0.05
C GLY A 84 11.59 15.01 -0.92
N ASN A 85 11.74 15.03 -2.24
CA ASN A 85 10.73 14.61 -3.21
C ASN A 85 10.87 13.15 -3.66
N CYS A 86 12.00 12.51 -3.34
CA CYS A 86 12.27 11.14 -3.72
C CYS A 86 11.94 10.19 -2.57
N ILE A 87 11.10 9.20 -2.82
CA ILE A 87 10.71 8.16 -1.85
C ILE A 87 11.76 7.04 -1.68
N GLY A 88 12.88 7.14 -2.40
CA GLY A 88 13.89 6.08 -2.45
C GLY A 88 14.75 5.97 -1.20
N VAL A 89 15.42 4.83 -1.06
CA VAL A 89 16.47 4.58 -0.07
C VAL A 89 17.85 4.53 -0.72
N ILE A 90 18.87 4.79 0.08
CA ILE A 90 20.27 4.82 -0.35
C ILE A 90 20.81 3.39 -0.37
N GLY A 91 21.35 3.00 -1.52
CA GLY A 91 22.01 1.72 -1.74
C GLY A 91 23.41 1.66 -1.12
N PRO A 92 24.01 0.45 -1.06
CA PRO A 92 25.37 0.25 -0.56
C PRO A 92 26.44 0.96 -1.42
N ASP A 93 26.09 1.32 -2.66
CA ASP A 93 26.90 2.12 -3.59
C ASP A 93 26.87 3.62 -3.27
N GLY A 94 26.13 4.03 -2.23
CA GLY A 94 25.99 5.42 -1.82
C GLY A 94 25.09 6.25 -2.72
N ARG A 95 24.23 5.61 -3.54
CA ARG A 95 23.27 6.29 -4.42
C ARG A 95 21.84 5.87 -4.13
N CYS A 96 20.90 6.77 -4.40
CA CYS A 96 19.48 6.45 -4.28
C CYS A 96 19.06 5.42 -5.33
N LYS A 97 18.35 4.38 -4.90
CA LYS A 97 17.87 3.29 -5.79
C LYS A 97 16.82 3.73 -6.81
N GLU A 98 16.14 4.84 -6.57
CA GLU A 98 15.08 5.36 -7.45
C GLU A 98 15.60 6.43 -8.43
N CYS A 99 16.32 7.43 -7.91
CA CYS A 99 16.74 8.59 -8.70
C CYS A 99 18.23 8.61 -9.06
N GLY A 100 19.04 7.68 -8.54
CA GLY A 100 20.47 7.56 -8.84
C GLY A 100 21.37 8.68 -8.28
N LYS A 101 20.79 9.65 -7.58
CA LYS A 101 21.52 10.73 -6.92
C LYS A 101 22.43 10.16 -5.84
N PRO A 102 23.68 10.66 -5.70
CA PRO A 102 24.53 10.31 -4.58
C PRO A 102 23.91 10.82 -3.26
N LEU A 103 24.21 10.11 -2.17
CA LEU A 103 23.96 10.60 -0.81
C LEU A 103 24.70 11.92 -0.55
#